data_AF-A0A5C8V4E6-F1
#
_entry.id   AF-A0A5C8V4E6-F1
#
_cell.length_a   1.000
_cell.length_b   1.000
_cell.length_c   1.000
_cell.angle_alpha   90.00
_cell.angle_beta   90.00
_cell.angle_gamma   90.00
#
_symmetry.space_group_name_H-M   'P 1'
#
loop_
_entity.id
_entity.type
_entity.pdbx_description
1 polymer ?
#
loop_
_entity_poly.entity_id
_entity_poly.type
_entity_poly.pdbx_seq_one_letter_code
_entity_poly.pdbx_strand_id
1 'polypeptide(L)'
;MRTRSQKNIQTALMLLALGVFSNILFSQTANESVDMSDITTITSPSPKFKHIYLQSHKGLPRFGAQNMYHKLNERGGVIGIDRVKNDLVKQSYQNYFNLLFMKFLSTEYDDIDREYLTEVTYENRDNKKDINSKVVQANLHALALGLGSKSQVTQYFCDQEDGNCRFKRNWSGTRDDFEIQEKYAAYVKENLDDLRAWSKTLFKDNRLNAYWVHKYEFNPYGNPVLQYDFEKNGYWVDVYPSGRNHHQKGFQYHGDEAFFFEFLPETAYGNNHLNIMNDGNNFWPKMLLKLSPSDAEALVDRKTRNLYATFHVNIIFKEVNNSHAGLPQLTYTFHLTDPIITFYEDVELTQKLAEISLEQPIYKEN
;
A
#
# COMPACT_ATOMS: atom_id res chain seq x y z
N MET A 1 52.83 23.17 4.88
CA MET A 1 52.85 21.86 5.59
C MET A 1 51.44 21.68 6.17
N ARG A 2 50.48 20.98 5.55
CA ARG A 2 50.29 19.50 5.48
C ARG A 2 50.73 18.85 6.81
N THR A 3 49.82 18.32 7.62
CA THR A 3 49.25 16.97 7.45
C THR A 3 47.78 16.80 7.89
N ARG A 4 47.09 15.95 7.13
CA ARG A 4 45.77 15.31 7.36
C ARG A 4 45.84 14.26 8.48
N SER A 5 44.72 14.02 9.17
CA SER A 5 44.17 12.67 9.34
C SER A 5 42.67 12.72 9.67
N GLN A 6 41.85 12.22 8.74
CA GLN A 6 40.42 11.89 8.89
C GLN A 6 40.25 10.55 9.62
N LYS A 7 39.10 10.37 10.30
CA LYS A 7 38.19 9.20 10.27
C LYS A 7 37.05 9.46 11.28
N ASN A 8 35.89 9.92 10.82
CA ASN A 8 34.70 9.14 10.44
C ASN A 8 34.04 8.39 11.62
N ILE A 9 33.04 9.01 12.25
CA ILE A 9 31.79 8.35 12.67
C ILE A 9 30.65 9.32 12.38
N GLN A 10 30.06 9.19 11.19
CA GLN A 10 28.67 9.58 10.95
C GLN A 10 27.80 8.46 11.54
N THR A 11 26.87 8.80 12.43
CA THR A 11 25.72 7.96 12.72
C THR A 11 24.49 8.87 12.76
N ALA A 12 23.51 8.48 11.94
CA ALA A 12 22.44 9.31 11.47
C ALA A 12 21.45 9.67 12.60
N LEU A 13 21.35 10.97 12.89
CA LEU A 13 20.10 11.57 13.35
C LEU A 13 19.18 11.70 12.12
N MET A 14 18.30 10.73 11.90
CA MET A 14 17.24 10.83 10.90
C MET A 14 15.97 11.37 11.60
N LEU A 15 15.94 12.69 11.73
CA LEU A 15 14.74 13.45 12.08
C LEU A 15 13.68 13.26 10.99
N LEU A 16 12.55 12.67 11.38
CA LEU A 16 11.18 13.03 10.98
C LEU A 16 11.05 13.76 9.62
N ALA A 17 10.91 12.99 8.56
CA ALA A 17 10.35 13.48 7.30
C ALA A 17 9.16 12.60 6.90
N LEU A 18 8.01 12.83 7.53
CA LEU A 18 6.69 12.42 7.02
C LEU A 18 5.62 13.29 7.68
N GLY A 19 4.85 14.01 6.86
CA GLY A 19 3.61 14.66 7.28
C GLY A 19 3.49 16.12 6.90
N VAL A 20 3.35 16.41 5.61
CA VAL A 20 2.53 17.56 5.20
C VAL A 20 1.07 17.12 5.40
N PHE A 21 0.47 17.50 6.52
CA PHE A 21 -0.98 17.37 6.71
C PHE A 21 -1.61 18.76 6.56
N SER A 22 -2.32 18.93 5.45
CA SER A 22 -3.29 20.00 5.29
C SER A 22 -4.42 19.79 6.29
N ASN A 23 -4.68 20.82 7.10
CA ASN A 23 -5.87 20.93 7.94
C ASN A 23 -7.12 20.98 7.06
N ILE A 24 -8.12 20.15 7.31
CA ILE A 24 -9.50 20.41 6.88
C ILE A 24 -10.43 20.19 8.06
N LEU A 25 -10.95 21.29 8.60
CA LEU A 25 -12.20 21.31 9.34
C LEU A 25 -13.32 20.96 8.34
N PHE A 26 -14.07 19.91 8.63
CA PHE A 26 -15.27 19.55 7.87
C PHE A 26 -16.37 20.58 8.16
N SER A 27 -16.58 21.52 7.24
CA SER A 27 -17.87 22.21 7.10
C SER A 27 -18.73 21.37 6.16
N GLN A 28 -19.84 20.83 6.68
CA GLN A 28 -20.80 20.07 5.89
C GLN A 28 -21.49 21.00 4.88
N THR A 29 -21.36 20.68 3.59
CA THR A 29 -22.24 21.18 2.54
C THR A 29 -22.70 19.99 1.70
N ALA A 30 -24.02 19.81 1.64
CA ALA A 30 -24.81 18.88 0.79
C ALA A 30 -24.39 17.40 0.78
N ASN A 31 -25.25 16.55 1.35
CA ASN A 31 -25.23 15.08 1.29
C ASN A 31 -25.37 14.57 -0.16
N GLU A 32 -24.32 14.62 -0.97
CA GLU A 32 -24.12 13.58 -1.98
C GLU A 32 -23.57 12.35 -1.24
N SER A 33 -24.33 11.27 -1.23
CA SER A 33 -23.84 9.99 -0.69
C SER A 33 -22.60 9.58 -1.48
N VAL A 34 -21.47 9.42 -0.81
CA VAL A 34 -20.23 8.93 -1.43
C VAL A 34 -20.52 7.55 -2.03
N ASP A 35 -20.29 7.39 -3.34
CA ASP A 35 -20.41 6.09 -3.99
C ASP A 35 -19.35 5.14 -3.43
N MET A 36 -19.76 3.97 -2.95
CA MET A 36 -18.89 2.95 -2.35
C MET A 36 -18.87 1.65 -3.17
N SER A 37 -19.36 1.67 -4.42
CA SER A 37 -19.51 0.49 -5.28
C SER A 37 -18.18 -0.23 -5.58
N ASP A 38 -17.08 0.51 -5.65
CA ASP A 38 -15.71 0.01 -5.87
C ASP A 38 -14.95 -0.27 -4.57
N ILE A 39 -15.62 -0.29 -3.41
CA ILE A 39 -14.98 -0.44 -2.10
C ILE A 39 -15.33 -1.78 -1.44
N THR A 40 -14.30 -2.49 -0.96
CA THR A 40 -14.44 -3.58 0.01
C THR A 40 -14.21 -3.05 1.42
N THR A 41 -15.13 -3.36 2.33
CA THR A 41 -15.07 -2.91 3.72
C THR A 41 -14.61 -4.03 4.64
N ILE A 42 -13.57 -3.78 5.42
CA ILE A 42 -13.19 -4.63 6.55
C ILE A 42 -13.82 -4.02 7.80
N THR A 43 -14.83 -4.71 8.31
CA THR A 43 -15.65 -4.22 9.42
C THR A 43 -14.85 -4.23 10.73
N SER A 44 -14.81 -3.09 11.43
CA SER A 44 -14.33 -3.01 12.81
C SER A 44 -15.14 -3.93 13.74
N PRO A 45 -14.51 -4.62 14.69
CA PRO A 45 -15.21 -5.45 15.67
C PRO A 45 -15.93 -4.63 16.76
N SER A 46 -15.72 -3.31 16.81
CA SER A 46 -16.22 -2.44 17.89
C SER A 46 -16.43 -1.00 17.43
N PRO A 47 -17.42 -0.26 17.97
CA PRO A 47 -17.60 1.17 17.67
C PRO A 47 -16.43 2.06 18.13
N LYS A 48 -15.50 1.53 18.93
CA LYS A 48 -14.24 2.21 19.27
C LYS A 48 -13.37 2.46 18.04
N PHE A 49 -13.46 1.63 17.00
CA PHE A 49 -12.64 1.74 15.81
C PHE A 49 -13.47 1.95 14.54
N LYS A 50 -12.91 2.72 13.59
CA LYS A 50 -13.45 2.92 12.25
C LYS A 50 -13.28 1.65 11.43
N HIS A 51 -14.20 1.40 10.50
CA HIS A 51 -14.00 0.39 9.46
C HIS A 51 -12.83 0.77 8.54
N ILE A 52 -12.26 -0.20 7.85
CA ILE A 52 -11.23 0.01 6.82
C ILE A 52 -11.88 -0.16 5.45
N TYR A 53 -11.66 0.79 4.56
CA TYR A 53 -12.21 0.85 3.21
C TYR A 53 -11.11 0.69 2.17
N LEU A 54 -11.05 -0.46 1.51
CA LEU A 54 -10.07 -0.73 0.45
C LEU A 54 -10.74 -0.64 -0.91
N GLN A 55 -10.04 -0.11 -1.90
CA GLN A 55 -10.51 -0.23 -3.28
C GLN A 55 -10.58 -1.69 -3.67
N SER A 56 -11.50 -2.00 -4.57
CA SER A 56 -11.78 -3.35 -4.99
C SER A 56 -12.12 -3.41 -6.46
N HIS A 57 -11.92 -4.60 -7.03
CA HIS A 57 -12.34 -4.95 -8.37
C HIS A 57 -13.02 -6.31 -8.30
N LYS A 58 -14.22 -6.42 -8.90
CA LYS A 58 -15.01 -7.65 -8.89
C LYS A 58 -15.16 -8.28 -7.47
N GLY A 59 -15.35 -7.44 -6.46
CA GLY A 59 -15.57 -7.85 -5.06
C GLY A 59 -14.33 -8.29 -4.28
N LEU A 60 -13.12 -8.18 -4.86
CA LEU A 60 -11.86 -8.45 -4.17
C LEU A 60 -11.05 -7.16 -4.00
N PRO A 61 -10.29 -6.99 -2.90
CA PRO A 61 -9.44 -5.83 -2.73
C PRO A 61 -8.44 -5.73 -3.89
N ARG A 62 -8.12 -4.51 -4.29
CA ARG A 62 -7.13 -4.24 -5.34
C ARG A 62 -5.94 -3.45 -4.79
N PHE A 63 -4.76 -3.78 -5.27
CA PHE A 63 -3.49 -3.16 -4.90
C PHE A 63 -2.70 -2.77 -6.16
N GLY A 64 -1.73 -1.88 -5.99
CA GLY A 64 -0.95 -1.32 -7.08
C GLY A 64 -1.50 0.05 -7.48
N ALA A 65 -1.77 0.26 -8.77
CA ALA A 65 -2.31 1.53 -9.27
C ALA A 65 -3.67 1.86 -8.61
N GLN A 66 -3.70 2.95 -7.86
CA GLN A 66 -4.89 3.39 -7.12
C GLN A 66 -5.71 4.40 -7.93
N ASN A 67 -7.03 4.29 -7.86
CA ASN A 67 -7.88 5.38 -8.31
C ASN A 67 -7.83 6.52 -7.29
N MET A 68 -7.32 7.67 -7.70
CA MET A 68 -7.26 8.86 -6.88
C MET A 68 -8.58 9.64 -6.86
N TYR A 69 -9.62 9.13 -7.52
CA TYR A 69 -10.94 9.73 -7.72
C TYR A 69 -10.86 11.12 -8.34
N HIS A 70 -9.99 11.25 -9.34
CA HIS A 70 -9.90 12.45 -10.15
C HIS A 70 -11.17 12.62 -10.97
N LYS A 71 -11.78 13.81 -10.91
CA LYS A 71 -12.80 14.22 -11.87
C LYS A 71 -12.07 14.66 -13.12
N LEU A 72 -12.31 13.99 -14.25
CA LEU A 72 -11.69 14.30 -15.53
C LEU A 72 -12.67 15.11 -16.39
N ASN A 73 -12.15 15.99 -17.25
CA ASN A 73 -12.92 16.57 -18.34
C ASN A 73 -12.97 15.60 -19.54
N GLU A 74 -13.73 15.97 -20.58
CA GLU A 74 -13.85 15.19 -21.83
C GLU A 74 -12.51 14.91 -22.55
N ARG A 75 -11.45 15.66 -22.21
CA ARG A 75 -10.11 15.51 -22.77
C ARG A 75 -9.15 14.77 -21.84
N GLY A 76 -9.66 14.16 -20.76
CA GLY A 76 -8.85 13.42 -19.77
C GLY A 76 -8.01 14.29 -18.83
N GLY A 77 -8.22 15.62 -18.84
CA GLY A 77 -7.56 16.54 -17.91
C GLY A 77 -8.24 16.53 -16.54
N VAL A 78 -7.46 16.47 -15.46
CA VAL A 78 -7.98 16.54 -14.09
C VAL A 78 -8.58 17.93 -13.82
N ILE A 79 -9.88 17.97 -13.55
CA ILE A 79 -10.64 19.17 -13.19
C ILE A 79 -11.05 19.21 -11.72
N GLY A 80 -10.91 18.09 -11.00
CA GLY A 80 -11.23 18.01 -9.58
C GLY A 80 -10.83 16.67 -8.98
N ILE A 81 -11.10 16.53 -7.68
CA ILE A 81 -10.88 15.29 -6.92
C ILE A 81 -12.05 15.13 -5.97
N ASP A 82 -12.61 13.92 -5.87
CA ASP A 82 -13.45 13.56 -4.72
C ASP A 82 -12.54 13.38 -3.50
N ARG A 83 -12.31 14.50 -2.79
CA ARG A 83 -11.41 14.53 -1.63
C ARG A 83 -11.90 13.63 -0.50
N VAL A 84 -13.22 13.55 -0.29
CA VAL A 84 -13.79 12.76 0.81
C VAL A 84 -13.48 11.27 0.59
N LYS A 85 -13.78 10.76 -0.61
CA LYS A 85 -13.50 9.37 -0.94
C LYS A 85 -12.01 9.08 -1.03
N ASN A 86 -11.23 9.97 -1.64
CA ASN A 86 -9.78 9.80 -1.74
C ASN A 86 -9.09 9.76 -0.37
N ASP A 87 -9.43 10.68 0.54
CA ASP A 87 -8.86 10.72 1.88
C ASP A 87 -9.26 9.48 2.70
N LEU A 88 -10.51 9.01 2.55
CA LEU A 88 -11.01 7.80 3.21
C LEU A 88 -10.20 6.56 2.78
N VAL A 89 -10.04 6.36 1.48
CA VAL A 89 -9.30 5.23 0.91
C VAL A 89 -7.83 5.30 1.27
N LYS A 90 -7.20 6.47 1.16
CA LYS A 90 -5.78 6.65 1.46
C LYS A 90 -5.47 6.35 2.92
N GLN A 91 -6.29 6.86 3.85
CA GLN A 91 -6.14 6.57 5.28
C GLN A 91 -6.42 5.10 5.58
N SER A 92 -7.46 4.53 4.98
CA SER A 92 -7.81 3.11 5.16
C SER A 92 -6.72 2.17 4.66
N TYR A 93 -6.07 2.51 3.54
CA TYR A 93 -4.93 1.75 3.02
C TYR A 93 -3.79 1.71 4.05
N GLN A 94 -3.42 2.86 4.62
CA GLN A 94 -2.39 2.92 5.66
C GLN A 94 -2.79 2.14 6.92
N ASN A 95 -4.04 2.26 7.35
CA ASN A 95 -4.58 1.57 8.52
C ASN A 95 -4.60 0.06 8.34
N TYR A 96 -4.94 -0.42 7.14
CA TYR A 96 -4.87 -1.84 6.77
C TYR A 96 -3.46 -2.37 6.97
N PHE A 97 -2.44 -1.67 6.48
CA PHE A 97 -1.05 -2.09 6.67
C PHE A 97 -0.59 -2.01 8.11
N ASN A 98 -0.99 -0.99 8.87
CA ASN A 98 -0.65 -0.95 10.30
C ASN A 98 -1.25 -2.13 11.07
N LEU A 99 -2.49 -2.53 10.73
CA LEU A 99 -3.16 -3.66 11.38
C LEU A 99 -2.53 -4.99 10.94
N LEU A 100 -2.08 -5.05 9.70
CA LEU A 100 -1.28 -6.14 9.16
C LEU A 100 0.07 -6.26 9.86
N PHE A 101 0.77 -5.15 10.11
CA PHE A 101 2.00 -5.15 10.90
C PHE A 101 1.76 -5.68 12.30
N MET A 102 0.68 -5.29 12.96
CA MET A 102 0.31 -5.85 14.27
C MET A 102 0.13 -7.38 14.24
N LYS A 103 -0.48 -7.92 13.17
CA LYS A 103 -0.62 -9.39 13.01
C LYS A 103 0.74 -10.08 12.95
N PHE A 104 1.71 -9.52 12.23
CA PHE A 104 3.02 -10.16 12.04
C PHE A 104 4.05 -9.82 13.12
N LEU A 105 3.90 -8.70 13.81
CA LEU A 105 4.67 -8.33 15.01
C LEU A 105 4.08 -8.96 16.28
N SER A 106 3.29 -10.03 16.15
CA SER A 106 2.49 -10.54 17.27
C SER A 106 3.32 -10.97 18.47
N THR A 107 4.55 -11.47 18.24
CA THR A 107 5.52 -11.86 19.27
C THR A 107 6.19 -10.63 19.88
N GLU A 108 6.58 -9.63 19.09
CA GLU A 108 7.10 -8.36 19.59
C GLU A 108 6.06 -7.60 20.43
N TYR A 109 4.77 -7.78 20.14
CA TYR A 109 3.67 -7.25 20.96
C TYR A 109 3.57 -7.90 22.34
N ASP A 110 4.20 -9.06 22.58
CA ASP A 110 4.28 -9.65 23.91
C ASP A 110 5.36 -8.97 24.77
N ASP A 111 6.31 -8.27 24.14
CA ASP A 111 7.35 -7.48 24.82
C ASP A 111 6.91 -6.05 25.16
N ILE A 112 5.72 -5.61 24.72
CA ILE A 112 5.23 -4.25 24.94
C ILE A 112 5.20 -3.92 26.44
N ASP A 113 5.86 -2.83 26.82
CA ASP A 113 5.70 -2.26 28.15
C ASP A 113 4.30 -1.66 28.26
N ARG A 114 3.45 -2.27 29.07
CA ARG A 114 2.04 -1.88 29.19
C ARG A 114 1.84 -0.65 30.09
N GLU A 115 2.84 -0.30 30.88
CA GLU A 115 2.75 0.75 31.90
C GLU A 115 3.51 2.01 31.48
N TYR A 116 4.65 1.84 30.80
CA TYR A 116 5.57 2.93 30.44
C TYR A 116 5.80 3.06 28.94
N LEU A 117 5.91 4.30 28.46
CA LEU A 117 6.45 4.56 27.13
C LEU A 117 7.93 4.18 27.14
N THR A 118 8.31 3.26 26.26
CA THR A 118 9.69 2.77 26.21
C THR A 118 10.57 3.80 25.53
N GLU A 119 11.72 4.07 26.15
CA GLU A 119 12.81 4.85 25.56
C GLU A 119 14.00 3.93 25.25
N VAL A 120 14.61 4.14 24.09
CA VAL A 120 15.83 3.43 23.70
C VAL A 120 16.99 4.42 23.86
N THR A 121 17.77 4.24 24.92
CA THR A 121 18.95 5.02 25.28
C THR A 121 20.22 4.29 24.88
N TYR A 122 21.38 4.88 25.13
CA TYR A 122 22.65 4.22 24.88
C TYR A 122 22.83 2.96 25.75
N GLU A 123 22.30 2.98 26.99
CA GLU A 123 22.44 1.89 27.95
C GLU A 123 21.62 0.64 27.56
N ASN A 124 20.47 0.80 26.91
CA ASN A 124 19.57 -0.31 26.58
C ASN A 124 19.38 -0.56 25.07
N ARG A 125 20.17 0.10 24.21
CA ARG A 125 20.09 -0.06 22.74
C ARG A 125 20.26 -1.48 22.22
N ASP A 126 20.86 -2.36 23.02
CA ASP A 126 21.08 -3.77 22.69
C ASP A 126 20.06 -4.70 23.39
N ASN A 127 19.16 -4.15 24.23
CA ASN A 127 18.09 -4.90 24.87
C ASN A 127 16.94 -5.12 23.88
N LYS A 128 16.82 -6.34 23.37
CA LYS A 128 15.80 -6.72 22.39
C LYS A 128 14.36 -6.46 22.88
N LYS A 129 14.08 -6.62 24.17
CA LYS A 129 12.74 -6.38 24.72
C LYS A 129 12.36 -4.90 24.64
N ASP A 130 13.28 -4.00 24.98
CA ASP A 130 13.05 -2.56 24.93
C ASP A 130 12.92 -2.07 23.47
N ILE A 131 13.74 -2.62 22.57
CA ILE A 131 13.64 -2.35 21.13
C ILE A 131 12.28 -2.81 20.59
N ASN A 132 11.87 -4.04 20.89
CA ASN A 132 10.58 -4.60 20.48
C ASN A 132 9.43 -3.75 21.01
N SER A 133 9.44 -3.42 22.30
CA SER A 133 8.45 -2.55 22.94
C SER A 133 8.35 -1.21 22.23
N LYS A 134 9.49 -0.54 21.94
CA LYS A 134 9.49 0.73 21.22
C LYS A 134 8.83 0.63 19.84
N VAL A 135 9.16 -0.43 19.09
CA VAL A 135 8.63 -0.67 17.74
C VAL A 135 7.12 -0.85 17.77
N VAL A 136 6.61 -1.71 18.67
CA VAL A 136 5.17 -1.99 18.74
C VAL A 136 4.37 -0.86 19.38
N GLN A 137 4.96 -0.05 20.26
CA GLN A 137 4.37 1.19 20.74
C GLN A 137 4.18 2.21 19.62
N ALA A 138 5.15 2.35 18.70
CA ALA A 138 5.03 3.21 17.53
C ALA A 138 3.93 2.74 16.58
N ASN A 139 3.83 1.42 16.33
CA ASN A 139 2.74 0.84 15.54
C ASN A 139 1.38 1.04 16.22
N LEU A 140 1.29 0.82 17.53
CA LEU A 140 0.06 1.01 18.31
C LEU A 140 -0.43 2.46 18.28
N HIS A 141 0.48 3.44 18.41
CA HIS A 141 0.16 4.85 18.29
C HIS A 141 -0.40 5.20 16.90
N ALA A 142 0.18 4.66 15.82
CA ALA A 142 -0.32 4.83 14.47
C ALA A 142 -1.73 4.23 14.29
N LEU A 143 -1.98 3.04 14.85
CA LEU A 143 -3.30 2.40 14.86
C LEU A 143 -4.32 3.23 15.64
N ALA A 144 -3.96 3.72 16.82
CA ALA A 144 -4.85 4.50 17.67
C ALA A 144 -5.34 5.78 16.99
N LEU A 145 -4.43 6.50 16.32
CA LEU A 145 -4.79 7.70 15.55
C LEU A 145 -5.59 7.39 14.29
N GLY A 146 -5.18 6.35 13.56
CA GLY A 146 -5.75 6.01 12.26
C GLY A 146 -7.11 5.34 12.35
N LEU A 147 -7.22 4.33 13.21
CA LEU A 147 -8.42 3.51 13.39
C LEU A 147 -9.32 4.01 14.51
N GLY A 148 -8.84 4.79 15.47
CA GLY A 148 -9.68 5.32 16.55
C GLY A 148 -10.89 6.08 15.99
N SER A 149 -12.07 5.81 16.55
CA SER A 149 -13.25 6.64 16.34
C SER A 149 -12.98 8.08 16.78
N LYS A 150 -13.83 9.02 16.38
CA LYS A 150 -13.66 10.43 16.79
C LYS A 150 -13.57 10.56 18.32
N SER A 151 -14.39 9.81 19.07
CA SER A 151 -14.35 9.83 20.53
C SER A 151 -13.05 9.26 21.09
N GLN A 152 -12.56 8.14 20.55
CA GLN A 152 -11.27 7.56 20.95
C GLN A 152 -10.11 8.53 20.67
N VAL A 153 -10.06 9.12 19.47
CA VAL A 153 -9.01 10.08 19.14
C VAL A 153 -9.06 11.30 20.06
N THR A 154 -10.27 11.81 20.37
CA THR A 154 -10.42 12.91 21.33
C THR A 154 -9.97 12.53 22.74
N GLN A 155 -10.33 11.34 23.22
CA GLN A 155 -10.00 10.88 24.59
C GLN A 155 -8.49 10.76 24.83
N TYR A 156 -7.75 10.30 23.82
CA TYR A 156 -6.36 9.88 23.95
C TYR A 156 -5.33 10.81 23.28
N PHE A 157 -5.75 11.80 22.48
CA PHE A 157 -4.81 12.65 21.73
C PHE A 157 -5.15 14.13 21.74
N CYS A 158 -6.22 14.53 22.44
CA CYS A 158 -6.61 15.92 22.56
C CYS A 158 -6.61 16.33 24.03
N ASP A 159 -6.14 17.55 24.25
CA ASP A 159 -6.25 18.23 25.54
C ASP A 159 -7.73 18.35 25.91
N GLN A 160 -8.10 17.84 27.08
CA GLN A 160 -9.48 17.83 27.57
C GLN A 160 -9.94 19.21 28.04
N GLU A 161 -9.02 20.08 28.47
CA GLU A 161 -9.35 21.40 29.03
C GLU A 161 -9.70 22.39 27.91
N ASP A 162 -8.90 22.40 26.83
CA ASP A 162 -9.06 23.35 25.72
C ASP A 162 -9.68 22.72 24.47
N GLY A 163 -9.96 21.41 24.49
CA GLY A 163 -10.45 20.64 23.32
C GLY A 163 -9.45 20.62 22.16
N ASN A 164 -8.20 21.00 22.42
CA ASN A 164 -7.18 21.27 21.42
C ASN A 164 -6.46 19.98 21.02
N CYS A 165 -6.58 19.61 19.75
CA CYS A 165 -5.93 18.42 19.18
C CYS A 165 -4.65 18.76 18.39
N ARG A 166 -3.96 19.87 18.70
CA ARG A 166 -2.77 20.30 17.93
C ARG A 166 -1.60 19.32 18.00
N PHE A 167 -1.50 18.53 19.07
CA PHE A 167 -0.35 17.65 19.33
C PHE A 167 -0.68 16.16 19.21
N LYS A 168 -1.37 15.74 18.13
CA LYS A 168 -1.59 14.32 17.77
C LYS A 168 -0.32 13.50 17.52
N ARG A 169 0.86 14.05 17.82
CA ARG A 169 2.15 13.34 17.74
C ARG A 169 2.45 12.56 19.02
N ASN A 170 1.78 12.90 20.13
CA ASN A 170 1.94 12.29 21.45
C ASN A 170 0.58 11.90 22.06
N TRP A 171 0.59 11.11 23.13
CA TRP A 171 -0.58 10.50 23.77
C TRP A 171 -1.49 11.40 24.63
N SER A 172 -1.55 12.72 24.46
CA SER A 172 -2.50 13.53 25.28
C SER A 172 -2.93 14.84 24.65
N GLY A 173 -2.32 15.25 23.53
CA GLY A 173 -2.51 16.61 23.02
C GLY A 173 -1.84 17.69 23.89
N THR A 174 -1.15 17.33 24.97
CA THR A 174 -0.39 18.23 25.84
C THR A 174 1.12 17.97 25.76
N ARG A 175 1.91 18.71 26.53
CA ARG A 175 3.36 18.47 26.71
C ARG A 175 3.68 17.89 28.09
N ASP A 176 2.67 17.53 28.87
CA ASP A 176 2.86 16.95 30.20
C ASP A 176 3.16 15.46 30.05
N ASP A 177 4.38 15.07 30.43
CA ASP A 177 4.84 13.69 30.34
C ASP A 177 4.03 12.74 31.22
N PHE A 178 3.49 13.20 32.35
CA PHE A 178 2.64 12.36 33.22
C PHE A 178 1.32 12.04 32.55
N GLU A 179 0.67 13.03 31.94
CA GLU A 179 -0.60 12.83 31.23
C GLU A 179 -0.38 11.96 29.98
N ILE A 180 0.69 12.22 29.21
CA ILE A 180 1.09 11.38 28.07
C ILE A 180 1.22 9.91 28.50
N GLN A 181 1.87 9.67 29.64
CA GLN A 181 2.09 8.33 30.17
C GLN A 181 0.77 7.67 30.63
N GLU A 182 -0.07 8.40 31.36
CA GLU A 182 -1.36 7.91 31.84
C GLU A 182 -2.28 7.49 30.67
N LYS A 183 -2.37 8.34 29.64
CA LYS A 183 -3.19 8.08 28.46
C LYS A 183 -2.70 6.92 27.63
N TYR A 184 -1.37 6.76 27.49
CA TYR A 184 -0.78 5.59 26.87
C TYR A 184 -1.18 4.30 27.61
N ALA A 185 -0.93 4.24 28.92
CA ALA A 185 -1.22 3.06 29.72
C ALA A 185 -2.72 2.71 29.72
N ALA A 186 -3.59 3.73 29.80
CA ALA A 186 -5.03 3.57 29.67
C ALA A 186 -5.41 3.00 28.29
N TYR A 187 -4.85 3.53 27.20
CA TYR A 187 -5.15 3.03 25.85
C TYR A 187 -4.73 1.58 25.68
N VAL A 188 -3.53 1.22 26.12
CA VAL A 188 -3.03 -0.16 26.09
C VAL A 188 -4.00 -1.08 26.84
N LYS A 189 -4.36 -0.71 28.07
CA LYS A 189 -5.25 -1.50 28.92
C LYS A 189 -6.64 -1.70 28.29
N GLU A 190 -7.18 -0.67 27.64
CA GLU A 190 -8.57 -0.68 27.16
C GLU A 190 -8.75 -1.17 25.72
N ASN A 191 -7.71 -1.12 24.88
CA ASN A 191 -7.83 -1.28 23.43
C ASN A 191 -6.85 -2.26 22.80
N LEU A 192 -5.69 -2.53 23.42
CA LEU A 192 -4.65 -3.34 22.78
C LEU A 192 -5.15 -4.73 22.40
N ASP A 193 -5.82 -5.42 23.34
CA ASP A 193 -6.25 -6.80 23.12
C ASP A 193 -7.35 -6.89 22.04
N ASP A 194 -8.26 -5.90 21.97
CA ASP A 194 -9.27 -5.79 20.91
C ASP A 194 -8.60 -5.62 19.52
N LEU A 195 -7.59 -4.75 19.42
CA LEU A 195 -6.83 -4.54 18.18
C LEU A 195 -6.03 -5.78 17.78
N ARG A 196 -5.36 -6.44 18.74
CA ARG A 196 -4.63 -7.69 18.50
C ARG A 196 -5.57 -8.77 17.99
N ALA A 197 -6.77 -8.90 18.56
CA ALA A 197 -7.78 -9.83 18.09
C ALA A 197 -8.23 -9.48 16.66
N TRP A 198 -8.50 -8.21 16.36
CA TRP A 198 -8.90 -7.76 15.03
C TRP A 198 -7.83 -8.02 13.97
N SER A 199 -6.55 -7.77 14.29
CA SER A 199 -5.43 -8.01 13.36
C SER A 199 -5.37 -9.45 12.84
N LYS A 200 -5.81 -10.41 13.66
CA LYS A 200 -5.80 -11.83 13.31
C LYS A 200 -6.89 -12.20 12.31
N THR A 201 -7.95 -11.39 12.16
CA THR A 201 -9.11 -11.68 11.31
C THR A 201 -8.97 -11.16 9.88
N LEU A 202 -7.89 -10.46 9.54
CA LEU A 202 -7.70 -9.84 8.21
C LEU A 202 -7.78 -10.84 7.05
N PHE A 203 -7.25 -12.05 7.26
CA PHE A 203 -7.29 -13.16 6.31
C PHE A 203 -6.93 -14.47 7.02
N LYS A 204 -7.31 -15.58 6.39
CA LYS A 204 -7.02 -16.93 6.86
C LYS A 204 -5.68 -17.42 6.29
N ASP A 205 -4.94 -18.22 7.04
CA ASP A 205 -3.74 -18.94 6.60
C ASP A 205 -2.66 -18.06 5.94
N ASN A 206 -2.59 -16.78 6.35
CA ASN A 206 -1.72 -15.77 5.78
C ASN A 206 -1.87 -15.54 4.27
N ARG A 207 -3.04 -15.85 3.70
CA ARG A 207 -3.32 -15.77 2.27
C ARG A 207 -4.43 -14.77 1.97
N LEU A 208 -4.22 -13.91 0.97
CA LEU A 208 -5.20 -12.93 0.51
C LEU A 208 -5.39 -13.02 -1.00
N ASN A 209 -6.61 -13.29 -1.45
CA ASN A 209 -6.98 -13.11 -2.85
C ASN A 209 -7.27 -11.64 -3.13
N ALA A 210 -6.67 -11.11 -4.18
CA ALA A 210 -6.75 -9.70 -4.54
C ALA A 210 -6.57 -9.52 -6.06
N TYR A 211 -6.81 -8.31 -6.53
CA TYR A 211 -6.32 -7.87 -7.83
C TYR A 211 -5.05 -7.06 -7.67
N TRP A 212 -4.03 -7.37 -8.45
CA TRP A 212 -2.95 -6.44 -8.72
C TRP A 212 -3.31 -5.62 -9.96
N VAL A 213 -3.29 -4.30 -9.82
CA VAL A 213 -3.47 -3.35 -10.92
C VAL A 213 -2.12 -2.77 -11.28
N HIS A 214 -1.64 -3.06 -12.49
CA HIS A 214 -0.42 -2.48 -13.03
C HIS A 214 -0.77 -1.40 -14.05
N LYS A 215 -0.02 -0.29 -14.03
CA LYS A 215 -0.22 0.83 -14.93
C LYS A 215 0.86 0.82 -16.02
N TYR A 216 0.44 0.72 -17.28
CA TYR A 216 1.32 0.84 -18.44
C TYR A 216 1.29 2.26 -18.98
N GLU A 217 2.45 2.89 -19.11
CA GLU A 217 2.56 4.14 -19.86
C GLU A 217 2.46 3.84 -21.36
N PHE A 218 1.34 4.24 -21.96
CA PHE A 218 1.05 3.98 -23.37
C PHE A 218 1.59 5.13 -24.25
N ASN A 219 1.30 6.36 -23.85
CA ASN A 219 1.65 7.57 -24.61
C ASN A 219 2.03 8.72 -23.66
N PRO A 220 3.19 8.64 -22.99
CA PRO A 220 3.69 9.73 -22.18
C PRO A 220 4.03 10.94 -23.05
N TYR A 221 3.49 12.10 -22.69
CA TYR A 221 3.77 13.39 -23.35
C TYR A 221 3.44 13.47 -24.85
N GLY A 222 2.58 12.59 -25.37
CA GLY A 222 2.18 12.60 -26.78
C GLY A 222 3.08 11.79 -27.72
N ASN A 223 4.09 11.08 -27.19
CA ASN A 223 4.85 10.07 -27.92
C ASN A 223 4.46 8.65 -27.46
N PRO A 224 3.94 7.79 -28.34
CA PRO A 224 3.60 6.42 -27.98
C PRO A 224 4.87 5.62 -27.64
N VAL A 225 4.94 5.12 -26.41
CA VAL A 225 5.98 4.17 -25.96
C VAL A 225 5.67 2.78 -26.48
N LEU A 226 4.40 2.42 -26.55
CA LEU A 226 3.92 1.20 -27.17
C LEU A 226 3.66 1.46 -28.66
N GLN A 227 4.48 0.86 -29.52
CA GLN A 227 4.28 0.91 -30.97
C GLN A 227 3.35 -0.21 -31.41
N TYR A 228 2.34 0.14 -32.22
CA TYR A 228 1.42 -0.83 -32.78
C TYR A 228 2.11 -1.65 -33.87
N ASP A 229 1.98 -2.96 -33.79
CA ASP A 229 2.46 -3.91 -34.79
C ASP A 229 1.29 -4.28 -35.70
N PHE A 230 1.23 -3.67 -36.89
CA PHE A 230 0.18 -3.91 -37.87
C PHE A 230 0.18 -5.34 -38.43
N GLU A 231 1.34 -5.99 -38.50
CA GLU A 231 1.42 -7.38 -38.98
C GLU A 231 0.84 -8.34 -37.95
N LYS A 232 1.07 -8.06 -36.67
CA LYS A 232 0.58 -8.89 -35.55
C LYS A 232 -0.78 -8.45 -35.03
N ASN A 233 -1.30 -7.31 -35.50
CA ASN A 233 -2.55 -6.69 -35.06
C ASN A 233 -2.61 -6.48 -33.54
N GLY A 234 -1.62 -5.76 -32.99
CA GLY A 234 -1.59 -5.51 -31.55
C GLY A 234 -0.41 -4.69 -31.05
N TYR A 235 -0.34 -4.56 -29.73
CA TYR A 235 0.78 -3.92 -29.02
C TYR A 235 1.63 -4.96 -28.29
N TRP A 236 2.95 -4.79 -28.32
CA TRP A 236 3.87 -5.61 -27.53
C TRP A 236 4.04 -5.00 -26.15
N VAL A 237 3.39 -5.59 -25.15
CA VAL A 237 3.41 -5.11 -23.75
C VAL A 237 4.31 -5.99 -22.91
N ASP A 238 5.13 -5.37 -22.05
CA ASP A 238 5.86 -6.09 -21.03
C ASP A 238 4.85 -6.67 -20.04
N VAL A 239 4.90 -7.96 -19.72
CA VAL A 239 4.03 -8.54 -18.70
C VAL A 239 4.87 -8.86 -17.48
N TYR A 240 4.63 -8.11 -16.40
CA TYR A 240 5.26 -8.32 -15.10
C TYR A 240 4.63 -9.55 -14.42
N PRO A 241 5.43 -10.37 -13.74
CA PRO A 241 5.96 -9.99 -12.43
C PRO A 241 7.45 -10.28 -12.27
N SER A 242 8.28 -9.25 -12.05
CA SER A 242 9.74 -9.36 -12.01
C SER A 242 10.22 -10.49 -11.09
N GLY A 243 10.94 -11.47 -11.64
CA GLY A 243 11.51 -12.60 -10.90
C GLY A 243 12.75 -12.29 -10.05
N ARG A 244 13.05 -11.02 -9.76
CA ARG A 244 14.25 -10.64 -8.98
C ARG A 244 13.92 -9.71 -7.82
N ASN A 245 14.38 -10.13 -6.64
CA ASN A 245 14.41 -9.40 -5.37
C ASN A 245 14.88 -7.94 -5.55
N HIS A 246 13.95 -7.03 -5.87
CA HIS A 246 14.12 -5.60 -5.59
C HIS A 246 13.79 -5.37 -4.11
N HIS A 247 14.50 -6.07 -3.22
CA HIS A 247 14.34 -6.07 -1.76
C HIS A 247 14.66 -4.73 -1.07
N GLN A 248 14.83 -3.63 -1.81
CA GLN A 248 15.46 -2.45 -1.23
C GLN A 248 14.52 -1.33 -0.81
N LYS A 249 13.22 -1.45 -1.08
CA LYS A 249 12.30 -0.33 -0.81
C LYS A 249 10.97 -0.88 -0.33
N GLY A 250 10.88 -1.18 0.97
CA GLY A 250 9.61 -1.50 1.62
C GLY A 250 8.55 -0.42 1.40
N PHE A 251 7.38 -0.58 2.04
CA PHE A 251 6.14 0.22 1.92
C PHE A 251 6.24 1.76 1.88
N GLN A 252 7.41 2.34 2.10
CA GLN A 252 7.65 3.78 2.03
C GLN A 252 7.71 4.35 0.60
N TYR A 253 7.84 3.50 -0.42
CA TYR A 253 7.76 3.95 -1.82
C TYR A 253 6.32 3.86 -2.33
N HIS A 254 5.70 5.01 -2.57
CA HIS A 254 4.34 5.19 -3.11
C HIS A 254 4.23 4.86 -4.62
N GLY A 255 5.05 3.94 -5.14
CA GLY A 255 4.94 3.49 -6.51
C GLY A 255 3.87 2.41 -6.64
N ASP A 256 3.08 2.47 -7.72
CA ASP A 256 2.03 1.49 -8.07
C ASP A 256 2.55 0.03 -8.16
N GLU A 257 3.87 -0.17 -8.16
CA GLU A 257 4.55 -1.46 -8.32
C GLU A 257 5.20 -1.98 -7.04
N ALA A 258 5.32 -1.15 -6.00
CA ALA A 258 6.11 -1.46 -4.80
C ALA A 258 5.53 -2.58 -3.93
N PHE A 259 4.38 -3.15 -4.32
CA PHE A 259 3.64 -4.14 -3.55
C PHE A 259 3.74 -5.57 -4.14
N PHE A 260 4.37 -5.80 -5.29
CA PHE A 260 4.37 -7.12 -5.95
C PHE A 260 5.75 -7.49 -6.50
N PHE A 261 6.67 -7.89 -5.60
CA PHE A 261 8.08 -8.12 -5.95
C PHE A 261 8.53 -9.59 -6.02
N GLU A 262 8.05 -10.48 -5.14
CA GLU A 262 8.49 -11.88 -5.10
C GLU A 262 7.44 -12.80 -5.71
N PHE A 263 7.60 -13.09 -7.01
CA PHE A 263 6.71 -13.99 -7.74
C PHE A 263 7.11 -15.46 -7.58
N LEU A 264 6.24 -16.26 -6.96
CA LEU A 264 6.44 -17.69 -6.75
C LEU A 264 5.22 -18.48 -7.28
N PRO A 265 5.16 -18.77 -8.58
CA PRO A 265 3.99 -19.38 -9.20
C PRO A 265 3.74 -20.82 -8.73
N GLU A 266 2.49 -21.10 -8.34
CA GLU A 266 2.01 -22.46 -8.05
C GLU A 266 1.37 -23.14 -9.29
N THR A 267 1.10 -22.37 -10.37
CA THR A 267 0.38 -22.84 -11.56
C THR A 267 1.33 -23.13 -12.73
N ALA A 268 0.89 -23.97 -13.68
CA ALA A 268 1.69 -24.32 -14.86
C ALA A 268 1.99 -23.09 -15.75
N TYR A 269 0.99 -22.25 -16.01
CA TYR A 269 1.17 -21.03 -16.81
C TYR A 269 2.10 -20.02 -16.11
N GLY A 270 2.00 -19.88 -14.78
CA GLY A 270 2.87 -19.01 -14.00
C GLY A 270 4.33 -19.49 -14.01
N ASN A 271 4.54 -20.80 -13.86
CA ASN A 271 5.87 -21.41 -13.95
C ASN A 271 6.48 -21.26 -15.34
N ASN A 272 5.68 -21.45 -16.40
CA ASN A 272 6.13 -21.21 -17.77
C ASN A 272 6.58 -19.76 -17.98
N HIS A 273 5.78 -18.79 -17.51
CA HIS A 273 6.14 -17.38 -17.57
C HIS A 273 7.42 -17.06 -16.78
N LEU A 274 7.59 -17.61 -15.58
CA LEU A 274 8.81 -17.45 -14.78
C LEU A 274 10.05 -18.04 -15.47
N ASN A 275 9.93 -19.20 -16.12
CA ASN A 275 11.03 -19.80 -16.86
C ASN A 275 11.48 -18.91 -18.03
N ILE A 276 10.54 -18.29 -18.73
CA ILE A 276 10.85 -17.38 -19.84
C ILE A 276 11.56 -16.11 -19.34
N MET A 277 11.14 -15.56 -18.20
CA MET A 277 11.83 -14.41 -17.58
C MET A 277 13.25 -14.73 -17.11
N ASN A 278 13.48 -15.99 -16.71
CA ASN A 278 14.78 -16.46 -16.24
C ASN A 278 15.71 -16.90 -17.38
N ASP A 279 15.20 -17.04 -18.59
CA ASP A 279 16.03 -17.26 -19.78
C ASP A 279 16.85 -16.00 -20.04
N GLY A 280 18.18 -16.13 -20.03
CA GLY A 280 19.15 -15.04 -19.84
C GLY A 280 19.10 -13.89 -20.87
N ASN A 281 18.29 -14.03 -21.92
CA ASN A 281 18.08 -13.03 -22.97
C ASN A 281 16.73 -12.28 -22.88
N ASN A 282 15.84 -12.63 -21.94
CA ASN A 282 14.47 -12.11 -21.87
C ASN A 282 14.10 -11.57 -20.49
N PHE A 283 14.82 -10.53 -20.04
CA PHE A 283 14.57 -9.89 -18.74
C PHE A 283 13.15 -9.29 -18.63
N TRP A 284 12.55 -8.92 -19.76
CA TRP A 284 11.21 -8.34 -19.85
C TRP A 284 10.47 -8.97 -21.05
N PRO A 285 9.89 -10.18 -20.91
CA PRO A 285 9.24 -10.82 -22.03
C PRO A 285 8.01 -10.03 -22.44
N LYS A 286 8.00 -9.58 -23.69
CA LYS A 286 6.87 -8.88 -24.28
C LYS A 286 5.84 -9.86 -24.79
N MET A 287 4.59 -9.67 -24.41
CA MET A 287 3.45 -10.43 -24.93
C MET A 287 2.61 -9.55 -25.85
N LEU A 288 1.99 -10.17 -26.84
CA LEU A 288 1.10 -9.48 -27.77
C LEU A 288 -0.26 -9.22 -27.12
N LEU A 289 -0.57 -7.96 -26.85
CA LEU A 289 -1.92 -7.47 -26.61
C LEU A 289 -2.61 -7.29 -27.97
N LYS A 290 -3.37 -8.29 -28.40
CA LYS A 290 -4.14 -8.20 -29.65
C LYS A 290 -5.19 -7.11 -29.55
N LEU A 291 -5.20 -6.23 -30.55
CA LEU A 291 -6.13 -5.12 -30.64
C LEU A 291 -6.33 -4.75 -32.11
N SER A 292 -7.55 -4.48 -32.55
CA SER A 292 -7.77 -4.11 -33.95
C SER A 292 -7.12 -2.75 -34.28
N PRO A 293 -6.77 -2.47 -35.55
CA PRO A 293 -6.24 -1.17 -35.94
C PRO A 293 -7.18 -0.01 -35.59
N SER A 294 -8.50 -0.24 -35.72
CA SER A 294 -9.53 0.74 -35.36
C SER A 294 -9.55 1.07 -33.87
N ASP A 295 -9.43 0.06 -33.01
CA ASP A 295 -9.40 0.27 -31.56
C ASP A 295 -8.08 0.93 -31.13
N ALA A 296 -6.97 0.56 -31.79
CA ALA A 296 -5.67 1.17 -31.59
C ALA A 296 -5.68 2.66 -31.97
N GLU A 297 -6.29 3.02 -33.10
CA GLU A 297 -6.49 4.41 -33.53
C GLU A 297 -7.36 5.18 -32.52
N ALA A 298 -8.45 4.56 -32.04
CA ALA A 298 -9.31 5.18 -31.03
C ALA A 298 -8.59 5.49 -29.71
N LEU A 299 -7.59 4.70 -29.30
CA LEU A 299 -6.75 5.01 -28.13
C LEU A 299 -5.86 6.24 -28.37
N VAL A 300 -5.32 6.38 -29.59
CA VAL A 300 -4.48 7.52 -29.97
C VAL A 300 -5.32 8.79 -30.07
N ASP A 301 -6.48 8.73 -30.71
CA ASP A 301 -7.40 9.86 -30.89
C ASP A 301 -7.90 10.42 -29.56
N ARG A 302 -8.22 9.52 -28.62
CA ARG A 302 -8.60 9.89 -27.25
C ARG A 302 -7.43 10.36 -26.40
N LYS A 303 -6.20 10.29 -26.92
CA LYS A 303 -4.96 10.65 -26.22
C LYS A 303 -4.80 9.86 -24.92
N THR A 304 -5.17 8.59 -24.95
CA THR A 304 -5.01 7.68 -23.82
C THR A 304 -3.54 7.67 -23.40
N ARG A 305 -3.26 8.06 -22.16
CA ARG A 305 -1.88 8.14 -21.65
C ARG A 305 -1.42 6.82 -21.04
N ASN A 306 -2.34 6.14 -20.37
CA ASN A 306 -2.06 4.93 -19.62
C ASN A 306 -3.08 3.85 -19.95
N LEU A 307 -2.64 2.61 -19.90
CA LEU A 307 -3.50 1.43 -19.81
C LEU A 307 -3.33 0.82 -18.42
N TYR A 308 -4.33 0.08 -17.96
CA TYR A 308 -4.30 -0.58 -16.66
C TYR A 308 -4.55 -2.08 -16.87
N ALA A 309 -3.63 -2.92 -16.43
CA ALA A 309 -3.85 -4.36 -16.44
C ALA A 309 -4.18 -4.87 -15.04
N THR A 310 -5.13 -5.79 -14.98
CA THR A 310 -5.49 -6.49 -13.75
C THR A 310 -5.00 -7.92 -13.78
N PHE A 311 -4.33 -8.33 -12.72
CA PHE A 311 -3.92 -9.69 -12.47
C PHE A 311 -4.67 -10.19 -11.24
N HIS A 312 -5.34 -11.34 -11.35
CA HIS A 312 -5.90 -11.99 -10.17
C HIS A 312 -4.78 -12.75 -9.46
N VAL A 313 -4.56 -12.41 -8.18
CA VAL A 313 -3.42 -12.90 -7.40
C VAL A 313 -3.84 -13.46 -6.06
N ASN A 314 -3.08 -14.45 -5.58
CA ASN A 314 -3.05 -14.84 -4.17
C ASN A 314 -1.75 -14.33 -3.57
N ILE A 315 -1.85 -13.44 -2.61
CA ILE A 315 -0.73 -12.90 -1.83
C ILE A 315 -0.55 -13.81 -0.62
N ILE A 316 0.68 -14.26 -0.39
CA ILE A 316 1.07 -15.10 0.74
C ILE A 316 2.02 -14.28 1.60
N PHE A 317 1.53 -13.85 2.76
CA PHE A 317 2.33 -13.10 3.72
C PHE A 317 3.22 -14.05 4.51
N LYS A 318 4.53 -13.76 4.60
CA LYS A 318 5.52 -14.65 5.22
C LYS A 318 5.81 -14.19 6.66
N GLU A 319 6.72 -13.24 6.79
CA GLU A 319 7.22 -12.74 8.07
C GLU A 319 7.56 -11.26 7.97
N VAL A 320 7.85 -10.64 9.11
CA VAL A 320 8.42 -9.29 9.14
C VAL A 320 9.94 -9.42 9.12
N ASN A 321 10.56 -8.87 8.08
CA ASN A 321 12.01 -8.76 8.02
C ASN A 321 12.48 -7.59 8.90
N ASN A 322 13.20 -7.94 9.96
CA ASN A 322 13.81 -7.01 10.92
C ASN A 322 15.30 -6.73 10.61
N SER A 323 15.82 -7.14 9.46
CA SER A 323 17.24 -7.01 9.10
C SER A 323 17.69 -5.55 8.90
N HIS A 324 16.76 -4.61 8.77
CA HIS A 324 17.03 -3.18 8.73
C HIS A 324 16.57 -2.56 10.05
N ALA A 325 17.52 -2.07 10.84
CA ALA A 325 17.35 -1.56 12.22
C ALA A 325 16.54 -0.24 12.34
N GLY A 326 15.52 -0.03 11.52
CA GLY A 326 14.70 1.18 11.56
C GLY A 326 13.23 0.97 11.28
N LEU A 327 12.86 -0.01 10.45
CA LEU A 327 11.46 -0.25 10.08
C LEU A 327 11.21 -1.72 9.74
N PRO A 328 10.33 -2.43 10.48
CA PRO A 328 9.90 -3.76 10.09
C PRO A 328 9.32 -3.73 8.67
N GLN A 329 9.78 -4.63 7.80
CA GLN A 329 9.22 -4.78 6.45
C GLN A 329 8.47 -6.10 6.34
N LEU A 330 7.17 -6.04 6.06
CA LEU A 330 6.42 -7.25 5.79
C LEU A 330 6.91 -7.86 4.47
N THR A 331 7.31 -9.12 4.53
CA THR A 331 7.68 -9.91 3.35
C THR A 331 6.46 -10.72 2.89
N TYR A 332 6.30 -10.81 1.58
CA TYR A 332 5.21 -11.53 0.96
C TYR A 332 5.64 -12.02 -0.41
N THR A 333 5.04 -13.13 -0.80
CA THR A 333 5.09 -13.64 -2.16
C THR A 333 3.72 -13.56 -2.78
N PHE A 334 3.66 -13.72 -4.09
CA PHE A 334 2.38 -13.89 -4.77
C PHE A 334 2.51 -14.87 -5.93
N HIS A 335 1.37 -15.41 -6.29
CA HIS A 335 1.20 -16.08 -7.57
C HIS A 335 -0.10 -15.63 -8.23
N LEU A 336 -0.14 -15.82 -9.54
CA LEU A 336 -1.35 -15.62 -10.31
C LEU A 336 -2.31 -16.76 -10.04
N THR A 337 -3.59 -16.44 -9.86
CA THR A 337 -4.69 -17.40 -9.67
C THR A 337 -5.55 -17.54 -10.91
N ASP A 338 -5.44 -16.63 -11.86
CA ASP A 338 -6.10 -16.64 -13.16
C ASP A 338 -5.06 -16.48 -14.28
N PRO A 339 -5.09 -17.29 -15.35
CA PRO A 339 -4.20 -17.11 -16.50
C PRO A 339 -4.54 -15.87 -17.34
N ILE A 340 -5.71 -15.26 -17.15
CA ILE A 340 -6.16 -14.11 -17.94
C ILE A 340 -5.73 -12.80 -17.29
N ILE A 341 -5.03 -11.98 -18.07
CA ILE A 341 -4.70 -10.60 -17.74
C ILE A 341 -5.64 -9.70 -18.54
N THR A 342 -6.49 -8.94 -17.85
CA THR A 342 -7.43 -8.01 -18.50
C THR A 342 -6.86 -6.60 -18.51
N PHE A 343 -6.89 -5.96 -19.68
CA PHE A 343 -6.48 -4.57 -19.87
C PHE A 343 -7.70 -3.64 -19.92
N TYR A 344 -7.54 -2.47 -19.35
CA TYR A 344 -8.52 -1.40 -19.22
C TYR A 344 -7.93 -0.08 -19.68
N GLU A 345 -8.78 0.81 -20.16
CA GLU A 345 -8.40 2.16 -20.57
C GLU A 345 -8.34 3.16 -19.40
N ASP A 346 -9.01 2.83 -18.29
CA ASP A 346 -9.26 3.69 -17.14
C ASP A 346 -8.85 3.05 -15.81
N VAL A 347 -8.50 3.87 -14.82
CA VAL A 347 -8.02 3.40 -13.49
C VAL A 347 -9.18 2.89 -12.62
N GLU A 348 -10.41 3.27 -12.96
CA GLU A 348 -11.63 2.72 -12.38
C GLU A 348 -11.88 1.27 -12.80
N LEU A 349 -11.20 0.78 -13.86
CA LEU A 349 -11.32 -0.58 -14.41
C LEU A 349 -12.72 -0.88 -14.96
N THR A 350 -13.35 0.11 -15.59
CA THR A 350 -14.71 0.02 -16.13
C THR A 350 -14.75 -0.20 -17.63
N GLN A 351 -13.76 0.29 -18.37
CA GLN A 351 -13.66 0.20 -19.83
C GLN A 351 -12.65 -0.89 -20.20
N LYS A 352 -13.11 -2.14 -20.21
CA LYS A 352 -12.31 -3.28 -20.67
C LYS A 352 -11.91 -3.08 -22.14
N LEU A 353 -10.62 -3.19 -22.41
CA LEU A 353 -10.02 -3.04 -23.72
C LEU A 353 -9.77 -4.41 -24.38
N ALA A 354 -8.96 -5.25 -23.74
CA ALA A 354 -8.49 -6.51 -24.29
C ALA A 354 -7.99 -7.45 -23.19
N GLU A 355 -7.65 -8.69 -23.56
CA GLU A 355 -7.14 -9.71 -22.65
C GLU A 355 -5.91 -10.42 -23.25
N ILE A 356 -5.00 -10.82 -22.37
CA ILE A 356 -3.88 -11.72 -22.68
C ILE A 356 -4.09 -13.00 -21.87
N SER A 357 -3.89 -14.16 -22.49
CA SER A 357 -3.87 -15.47 -21.81
C SER A 357 -2.43 -15.96 -21.61
N LEU A 358 -2.09 -16.29 -20.38
CA LEU A 358 -0.80 -16.92 -20.03
C LEU A 358 -0.74 -18.41 -20.35
N GLU A 359 -1.86 -19.05 -20.69
CA GLU A 359 -1.87 -20.42 -21.20
C GLU A 359 -1.48 -20.50 -22.67
N GLN A 360 -1.80 -19.46 -23.43
CA GLN A 360 -1.47 -19.34 -24.86
C GLN A 360 -0.80 -17.99 -25.16
N PRO A 361 0.33 -17.69 -24.50
CA PRO A 361 1.01 -16.42 -24.68
C PRO A 361 1.65 -16.35 -26.07
N ILE A 362 1.54 -15.19 -26.72
CA ILE A 362 2.28 -14.88 -27.94
C ILE A 362 3.41 -13.95 -27.52
N TYR A 363 4.65 -14.46 -27.48
CA TYR A 363 5.82 -13.69 -27.12
C TYR A 363 6.45 -13.02 -28.34
N LYS A 364 7.09 -11.86 -28.11
CA LYS A 364 7.92 -11.23 -29.13
C LYS A 364 9.20 -12.04 -29.31
N GLU A 365 9.51 -12.42 -30.55
CA GLU A 365 10.82 -12.99 -30.88
C GLU A 365 11.90 -11.90 -30.74
N ASN A 366 13.04 -12.27 -30.14
CA ASN A 366 14.17 -11.36 -29.94
C ASN A 366 15.01 -11.15 -31.20
#